data_AF-A0A353ZPS6-F1
#
_entry.id   AF-A0A353ZPS6-F1
#
_cell.length_a   1.000
_cell.length_b   1.000
_cell.length_c   1.000
_cell.angle_alpha   90.00
_cell.angle_beta   90.00
_cell.angle_gamma   90.00
#
_symmetry.space_group_name_H-M   'P 1'
#
loop_
_entity.id
_entity.type
_entity.pdbx_description
1 polymer ?
#
loop_
_entity_poly.entity_id
_entity_poly.type
_entity_poly.pdbx_seq_one_letter_code
_entity_poly.pdbx_strand_id
1 'polypeptide(L)'
;TVAVVEQLLAELQREYSGYTVKAPDMDRASDAGFSATPRGFELRNIAGGWRIYSRADFAEIVGRFVLEGQTARLTQAALETLAVIAYRQPVARARVSAIRGVNVDSVVRTLTQRGLIEDSGNDPESGAILYRTTSYFLERMGIGSVAELPQLSPHLPGLEGIAEFYDADRM
;
A
#
# COMPACT_ATOMS: atom_id res chain seq x y z
N THR A 1 10.19 8.58 25.78
CA THR A 1 11.17 8.45 24.68
C THR A 1 10.48 7.78 23.50
N VAL A 2 11.06 7.84 22.29
CA VAL A 2 10.49 7.16 21.09
C VAL A 2 10.27 5.67 21.37
N ALA A 3 11.24 4.99 22.00
CA ALA A 3 11.13 3.58 22.38
C ALA A 3 9.93 3.26 23.31
N VAL A 4 9.62 4.14 24.27
CA VAL A 4 8.45 3.96 25.16
C VAL A 4 7.15 4.07 24.36
N VAL A 5 7.08 5.00 23.40
CA VAL A 5 5.90 5.17 22.54
C VAL A 5 5.71 3.96 21.62
N GLU A 6 6.77 3.44 21.02
CA GLU A 6 6.73 2.22 20.20
C GLU A 6 6.26 1.01 21.01
N GLN A 7 6.75 0.87 22.24
CA GLN A 7 6.33 -0.20 23.14
C GLN A 7 4.84 -0.10 23.52
N LEU A 8 4.36 1.10 23.87
CA LEU A 8 2.94 1.35 24.16
C LEU A 8 2.06 1.05 22.94
N LEU A 9 2.51 1.39 21.73
CA LEU A 9 1.76 1.09 20.50
C LEU A 9 1.72 -0.40 20.18
N ALA A 10 2.81 -1.14 20.46
CA ALA A 10 2.83 -2.59 20.33
C ALA A 10 1.96 -3.30 21.38
N GLU A 11 1.88 -2.76 22.60
CA GLU A 11 0.95 -3.21 23.64
C GLU A 11 -0.50 -2.94 23.24
N LEU A 12 -0.80 -1.72 22.76
CA LEU A 12 -2.11 -1.35 22.25
C LEU A 12 -2.52 -2.21 21.04
N GLN A 13 -1.58 -2.51 20.14
CA GLN A 13 -1.84 -3.44 19.04
C GLN A 13 -2.18 -4.84 19.53
N ARG A 14 -1.49 -5.36 20.54
CA ARG A 14 -1.82 -6.66 21.16
C ARG A 14 -3.19 -6.64 21.82
N GLU A 15 -3.54 -5.57 22.52
CA GLU A 15 -4.87 -5.39 23.11
C GLU A 15 -5.99 -5.33 22.04
N TYR A 16 -5.74 -4.60 20.95
CA TYR A 16 -6.72 -4.39 19.87
C TYR A 16 -6.80 -5.56 18.89
N SER A 17 -5.71 -6.30 18.70
CA SER A 17 -5.69 -7.58 17.99
C SER A 17 -6.33 -8.70 18.82
N GLY A 18 -6.37 -8.53 20.14
CA GLY A 18 -7.03 -9.39 21.11
C GLY A 18 -8.53 -9.10 21.34
N TYR A 19 -9.07 -9.82 22.32
CA TYR A 19 -10.50 -9.94 22.62
C TYR A 19 -11.00 -8.78 23.50
N THR A 20 -12.19 -8.24 23.23
CA THR A 20 -12.91 -7.41 24.23
C THR A 20 -13.35 -8.29 25.39
N VAL A 21 -12.92 -7.95 26.61
CA VAL A 21 -13.87 -7.98 27.72
C VAL A 21 -14.77 -6.77 27.52
N LYS A 22 -16.09 -6.97 27.57
CA LYS A 22 -17.10 -5.93 27.30
C LYS A 22 -16.89 -4.70 28.19
N ALA A 23 -17.27 -3.54 27.63
CA ALA A 23 -17.34 -2.21 28.24
C ALA A 23 -17.85 -2.20 29.70
N PRO A 24 -17.56 -1.15 30.49
CA PRO A 24 -17.94 -1.06 31.90
C PRO A 24 -19.44 -0.81 32.05
N ASP A 25 -20.24 -1.85 31.85
CA ASP A 25 -21.55 -2.05 32.48
C ASP A 25 -21.93 -3.53 32.32
N MET A 26 -21.33 -4.39 33.15
CA MET A 26 -21.57 -5.83 33.08
C MET A 26 -21.55 -6.51 34.45
N ASP A 27 -22.23 -5.92 35.44
CA ASP A 27 -22.50 -6.56 36.75
C ASP A 27 -23.49 -7.75 36.67
N ARG A 28 -23.77 -8.29 35.48
CA ARG A 28 -24.75 -9.38 35.28
C ARG A 28 -24.35 -10.51 34.34
N ALA A 29 -23.09 -10.63 33.94
CA ALA A 29 -22.69 -11.76 33.08
C ALA A 29 -21.35 -12.37 33.48
N SER A 30 -21.29 -12.91 34.69
CA SER A 30 -20.26 -13.85 35.10
C SER A 30 -20.94 -15.13 35.58
N ASP A 31 -21.19 -16.07 34.67
CA ASP A 31 -21.35 -17.49 35.03
C ASP A 31 -21.28 -18.49 33.85
N ALA A 32 -21.02 -18.07 32.61
CA ALA A 32 -20.91 -19.02 31.50
C ALA A 32 -19.87 -18.60 30.46
N GLY A 33 -18.80 -19.40 30.36
CA GLY A 33 -17.99 -19.63 29.16
C GLY A 33 -17.49 -18.40 28.40
N PHE A 34 -16.22 -18.05 28.59
CA PHE A 34 -15.51 -17.04 27.79
C PHE A 34 -15.48 -17.43 26.30
N SER A 35 -16.50 -17.00 25.53
CA SER A 35 -16.43 -17.00 24.08
C SER A 35 -15.72 -15.73 23.64
N ALA A 36 -14.42 -15.88 23.36
CA ALA A 36 -13.53 -14.83 22.95
C ALA A 36 -13.81 -14.48 21.47
N THR A 37 -14.76 -13.58 21.21
CA THR A 37 -15.04 -13.10 19.84
C THR A 37 -14.08 -11.97 19.47
N PRO A 38 -13.37 -12.03 18.33
CA PRO A 38 -12.47 -10.97 17.89
C PRO A 38 -13.22 -9.66 17.62
N ARG A 39 -12.59 -8.52 17.92
CA ARG A 39 -13.15 -7.19 17.63
C ARG A 39 -13.39 -7.01 16.13
N GLY A 40 -14.44 -6.23 15.80
CA GLY A 40 -14.76 -5.83 14.42
C GLY A 40 -13.67 -4.98 13.73
N PHE A 41 -12.69 -4.49 14.50
CA PHE A 41 -11.61 -3.62 14.07
C PHE A 41 -10.27 -4.06 14.66
N GLU A 42 -9.18 -3.56 14.09
CA GLU A 42 -7.81 -3.84 14.52
C GLU A 42 -6.90 -2.63 14.29
N LEU A 43 -5.83 -2.54 15.08
CA LEU A 43 -4.82 -1.50 14.97
C LEU A 43 -3.68 -1.99 14.08
N ARG A 44 -3.35 -1.24 13.02
CA ARG A 44 -2.26 -1.57 12.09
C ARG A 44 -1.25 -0.42 12.02
N ASN A 45 0.02 -0.76 11.85
CA ASN A 45 1.07 0.17 11.48
C ASN A 45 1.34 0.01 9.98
N ILE A 46 0.91 0.98 9.16
CA ILE A 46 1.09 0.98 7.70
C ILE A 46 1.43 2.39 7.20
N ALA A 47 2.14 2.47 6.07
CA ALA A 47 2.54 3.73 5.43
C ALA A 47 3.20 4.74 6.40
N GLY A 48 3.99 4.26 7.36
CA GLY A 48 4.68 5.09 8.35
C GLY A 48 3.82 5.60 9.50
N GLY A 49 2.63 5.03 9.75
CA GLY A 49 1.76 5.45 10.85
C GLY A 49 0.78 4.39 11.36
N TRP A 50 0.20 4.66 12.52
CA TRP A 50 -0.76 3.77 13.18
C TRP A 50 -2.21 4.18 12.89
N ARG A 51 -3.06 3.23 12.50
CA ARG A 51 -4.48 3.46 12.16
C ARG A 51 -5.36 2.28 12.56
N ILE A 52 -6.62 2.59 12.90
CA ILE A 52 -7.66 1.59 13.17
C ILE A 52 -8.37 1.22 11.87
N TYR A 53 -8.42 -0.08 11.55
CA TYR A 53 -9.11 -0.64 10.37
C TYR A 53 -10.24 -1.57 10.81
N SER A 54 -11.26 -1.76 9.97
CA SER A 54 -12.12 -2.94 10.10
C SER A 54 -11.29 -4.21 9.89
N ARG A 55 -11.53 -5.25 10.69
CA ARG A 55 -10.84 -6.53 10.54
C ARG A 55 -11.14 -7.14 9.17
N ALA A 56 -10.12 -7.71 8.55
CA ALA A 56 -10.20 -8.26 7.19
C ALA A 56 -11.30 -9.32 7.03
N ASP A 57 -11.55 -10.12 8.08
CA ASP A 57 -12.60 -11.14 8.13
C ASP A 57 -14.01 -10.56 7.89
N PHE A 58 -14.22 -9.27 8.16
CA PHE A 58 -15.50 -8.59 7.96
C PHE A 58 -15.55 -7.74 6.68
N ALA A 59 -14.54 -7.84 5.81
CA ALA A 59 -14.44 -7.01 4.60
C ALA A 59 -15.66 -7.13 3.68
N GLU A 60 -16.23 -8.34 3.51
CA GLU A 60 -17.41 -8.54 2.68
C GLU A 60 -18.63 -7.80 3.24
N ILE A 61 -18.83 -7.86 4.55
CA ILE A 61 -19.96 -7.22 5.23
C ILE A 61 -19.79 -5.70 5.18
N VAL A 62 -18.63 -5.19 5.58
CA VAL A 62 -18.32 -3.75 5.56
C VAL A 62 -18.45 -3.19 4.14
N GLY A 63 -17.96 -3.92 3.14
CA GLY A 63 -18.03 -3.51 1.73
C GLY A 63 -19.44 -3.27 1.21
N ARG A 64 -20.47 -3.94 1.75
CA ARG A 64 -21.88 -3.70 1.38
C ARG A 64 -22.40 -2.33 1.81
N PHE A 65 -21.79 -1.72 2.83
CA PHE A 65 -22.18 -0.40 3.35
C PHE A 65 -21.38 0.74 2.73
N VAL A 66 -20.29 0.45 2.00
CA VAL A 66 -19.51 1.46 1.28
C VAL A 66 -20.19 1.77 -0.06
N LEU A 67 -21.20 2.63 0.00
CA LEU A 67 -22.05 3.00 -1.14
C LEU A 67 -21.51 4.22 -1.93
N GLU A 68 -20.57 4.99 -1.36
CA GLU A 68 -20.00 6.19 -1.99
C GLU A 68 -18.49 6.03 -2.27
N GLY A 69 -18.04 6.58 -3.40
CA GLY A 69 -16.61 6.71 -3.69
C GLY A 69 -15.94 5.48 -4.31
N GLN A 70 -16.69 4.58 -4.96
CA GLN A 70 -16.09 3.55 -5.83
C GLN A 70 -15.33 4.23 -6.97
N THR A 71 -14.06 4.57 -6.74
CA THR A 71 -13.16 4.98 -7.81
C THR A 71 -13.09 3.78 -8.75
N ALA A 72 -13.49 3.96 -10.02
CA ALA A 72 -13.49 2.89 -11.01
C ALA A 72 -12.17 2.11 -10.92
N ARG A 73 -12.22 0.78 -10.90
CA ARG A 73 -11.01 -0.05 -10.77
C ARG A 73 -9.95 0.41 -11.77
N LEU A 74 -8.67 0.37 -11.36
CA LEU A 74 -7.59 0.62 -12.30
C LEU A 74 -7.66 -0.42 -13.43
N THR A 75 -7.48 0.03 -14.66
CA THR A 75 -7.32 -0.89 -15.79
C THR A 75 -6.03 -1.67 -15.65
N GLN A 76 -5.91 -2.79 -16.36
CA GLN A 76 -4.67 -3.57 -16.40
C GLN A 76 -3.47 -2.70 -16.82
N ALA A 77 -3.62 -1.88 -17.86
CA ALA A 77 -2.56 -0.97 -18.29
C ALA A 77 -2.14 0.03 -17.20
N ALA A 78 -3.08 0.48 -16.36
CA ALA A 78 -2.78 1.36 -15.24
C ALA A 78 -2.08 0.64 -14.08
N LEU A 79 -2.49 -0.60 -13.79
CA LEU A 79 -1.80 -1.44 -12.80
C LEU A 79 -0.37 -1.76 -13.23
N GLU A 80 -0.16 -2.11 -14.50
CA GLU A 80 1.17 -2.37 -15.04
C GLU A 80 2.07 -1.12 -15.00
N THR A 81 1.55 0.07 -15.34
CA THR A 81 2.31 1.33 -15.21
C THR A 81 2.65 1.63 -13.76
N LEU A 82 1.68 1.47 -12.86
CA LEU A 82 1.89 1.70 -11.44
C LEU A 82 2.95 0.75 -10.87
N ALA A 83 2.95 -0.52 -11.29
CA ALA A 83 3.97 -1.48 -10.91
C ALA A 83 5.37 -1.05 -11.37
N VAL A 84 5.52 -0.63 -12.64
CA VAL A 84 6.81 -0.12 -13.13
C VAL A 84 7.30 1.05 -12.29
N ILE A 85 6.43 2.01 -11.96
CA ILE A 85 6.79 3.15 -11.11
C ILE A 85 7.20 2.68 -9.71
N ALA A 86 6.41 1.81 -9.08
CA ALA A 86 6.67 1.33 -7.72
C ALA A 86 8.03 0.61 -7.59
N TYR A 87 8.41 -0.20 -8.58
CA TYR A 87 9.68 -0.93 -8.56
C TYR A 87 10.89 -0.14 -9.08
N ARG A 88 10.68 0.97 -9.82
CA ARG A 88 11.77 1.74 -10.44
C ARG A 88 11.91 3.16 -9.92
N GLN A 89 11.06 3.59 -8.99
CA GLN A 89 11.12 4.94 -8.44
C GLN A 89 12.48 5.26 -7.80
N PRO A 90 12.92 6.52 -7.85
CA PRO A 90 12.32 7.61 -8.63
C PRO A 90 12.53 7.41 -10.14
N VAL A 91 11.48 7.57 -10.97
CA VAL A 91 11.56 7.26 -12.41
C VAL A 91 10.88 8.29 -13.31
N ALA A 92 11.52 8.64 -14.42
CA ALA A 92 10.97 9.55 -15.42
C ALA A 92 9.87 8.90 -16.25
N ARG A 93 8.86 9.70 -16.65
CA ARG A 93 7.76 9.25 -17.54
C ARG A 93 8.25 8.57 -18.82
N ALA A 94 9.29 9.11 -19.45
CA ALA A 94 9.87 8.56 -20.67
C ALA A 94 10.43 7.14 -20.46
N ARG A 95 11.10 6.89 -19.33
CA ARG A 95 11.63 5.57 -18.97
C ARG A 95 10.51 4.56 -18.71
N VAL A 96 9.42 4.99 -18.06
CA VAL A 96 8.23 4.15 -17.87
C VAL A 96 7.60 3.77 -19.21
N SER A 97 7.47 4.74 -20.13
CA SER A 97 6.95 4.49 -21.49
C SER A 97 7.82 3.50 -22.27
N ALA A 98 9.14 3.63 -22.16
CA ALA A 98 10.09 2.72 -22.80
C ALA A 98 9.96 1.28 -22.26
N ILE A 99 9.89 1.10 -20.94
CA ILE A 99 9.70 -0.23 -20.31
C ILE A 99 8.36 -0.85 -20.73
N ARG A 100 7.30 -0.04 -20.82
CA ARG A 100 5.96 -0.52 -21.21
C ARG A 100 5.79 -0.72 -22.72
N GLY A 101 6.69 -0.18 -23.54
CA GLY A 101 6.59 -0.21 -25.00
C GLY A 101 5.40 0.57 -25.58
N VAL A 102 4.71 1.38 -24.78
CA VAL A 102 3.51 2.13 -25.18
C VAL A 102 3.48 3.52 -24.52
N ASN A 103 2.67 4.43 -25.05
CA ASN A 103 2.45 5.75 -24.44
C ASN A 103 1.69 5.59 -23.10
N VAL A 104 2.21 6.21 -22.04
CA VAL A 104 1.68 6.11 -20.66
C VAL A 104 1.09 7.43 -20.12
N ASP A 105 0.94 8.47 -20.95
CA ASP A 105 0.66 9.84 -20.49
C ASP A 105 -0.69 9.96 -19.78
N SER A 106 -1.74 9.40 -20.38
CA SER A 106 -3.08 9.38 -19.79
C SER A 106 -3.12 8.56 -18.51
N VAL A 107 -2.31 7.50 -18.43
CA VAL A 107 -2.21 6.63 -17.27
C VAL A 107 -1.49 7.33 -16.12
N VAL A 108 -0.33 7.94 -16.37
CA VAL A 108 0.43 8.71 -15.38
C VAL A 108 -0.41 9.86 -14.83
N ARG A 109 -1.12 10.59 -15.69
CA ARG A 109 -2.07 11.63 -15.27
C ARG A 109 -3.16 11.06 -14.36
N THR A 110 -3.75 9.92 -14.74
CA THR A 110 -4.80 9.24 -13.97
C THR A 110 -4.29 8.79 -12.60
N LEU A 111 -3.10 8.18 -12.54
CA LEU A 111 -2.48 7.71 -11.30
C LEU A 111 -2.15 8.88 -10.37
N THR A 112 -1.69 10.00 -10.92
CA THR A 112 -1.42 11.24 -10.16
C THR A 112 -2.72 11.84 -9.61
N GLN A 113 -3.77 11.95 -10.45
CA GLN A 113 -5.09 12.46 -10.02
C GLN A 113 -5.74 11.59 -8.94
N ARG A 114 -5.45 10.29 -8.94
CA ARG A 114 -5.89 9.34 -7.90
C ARG A 114 -4.97 9.32 -6.68
N GLY A 115 -3.93 10.14 -6.66
CA GLY A 115 -2.98 10.25 -5.55
C GLY A 115 -2.14 8.99 -5.32
N LEU A 116 -2.02 8.10 -6.30
CA LEU A 116 -1.21 6.86 -6.17
C LEU A 116 0.27 7.11 -6.44
N ILE A 117 0.57 8.12 -7.24
CA ILE A 117 1.93 8.60 -7.52
C ILE A 117 2.00 10.11 -7.37
N GLU A 118 3.20 10.62 -7.16
CA GLU A 118 3.49 12.05 -7.04
C GLU A 118 4.84 12.40 -7.70
N ASP A 119 5.03 13.70 -7.94
CA ASP A 119 6.31 14.27 -8.35
C ASP A 119 7.33 14.14 -7.20
N SER A 120 8.55 13.70 -7.53
CA SER A 120 9.66 13.50 -6.61
C SER A 120 10.87 14.38 -6.91
N GLY A 121 10.70 15.37 -7.77
CA GLY A 121 11.72 16.30 -8.25
C GLY A 121 12.07 16.09 -9.72
N ASN A 122 13.12 16.78 -10.15
CA ASN A 122 13.64 16.67 -11.51
C ASN A 122 14.92 15.85 -11.53
N ASP A 123 15.07 15.05 -12.58
CA ASP A 123 16.31 14.39 -12.91
C ASP A 123 17.43 15.44 -13.13
N PRO A 124 18.58 15.33 -12.45
CA PRO A 124 19.61 16.38 -12.50
C PRO A 124 20.24 16.58 -13.89
N GLU A 125 20.28 15.53 -14.71
CA GLU A 125 20.94 15.56 -16.01
C GLU A 125 19.98 15.97 -17.13
N SER A 126 18.81 15.33 -17.18
CA SER A 126 17.82 15.55 -18.24
C SER A 126 16.79 16.64 -17.91
N GLY A 127 16.67 17.05 -16.64
CA GLY A 127 15.64 17.96 -16.16
C GLY A 127 14.23 17.36 -16.14
N ALA A 128 14.07 16.07 -16.48
CA ALA A 128 12.78 15.40 -16.56
C ALA A 128 12.13 15.24 -15.18
N ILE A 129 10.81 15.36 -15.09
CA ILE A 129 10.07 15.09 -13.86
C ILE A 129 10.16 13.60 -13.50
N LEU A 130 10.52 13.32 -12.25
CA LEU A 130 10.60 11.98 -11.67
C LEU A 130 9.35 11.68 -10.84
N TYR A 131 8.82 10.47 -10.98
CA TYR A 131 7.66 10.01 -10.24
C TYR A 131 8.02 8.96 -9.19
N ARG A 132 7.30 8.99 -8.08
CA ARG A 132 7.30 7.96 -7.02
C ARG A 132 5.89 7.66 -6.53
N THR A 133 5.70 6.55 -5.84
CA THR A 133 4.45 6.20 -5.15
C THR A 133 4.27 7.02 -3.88
N THR A 134 3.03 7.30 -3.53
CA THR A 134 2.66 8.07 -2.33
C THR A 134 2.45 7.18 -1.09
N SER A 135 2.28 7.80 0.08
CA SER A 135 1.77 7.11 1.27
C SER A 135 0.39 6.49 1.05
N TYR A 136 -0.47 7.13 0.24
CA TYR A 136 -1.77 6.56 -0.11
C TYR A 136 -1.63 5.24 -0.87
N PHE A 137 -0.66 5.12 -1.79
CA PHE A 137 -0.36 3.83 -2.41
C PHE A 137 0.02 2.77 -1.38
N LEU A 138 0.90 3.09 -0.43
CA LEU A 138 1.32 2.16 0.63
C LEU A 138 0.14 1.70 1.50
N GLU A 139 -0.77 2.62 1.85
CA GLU A 139 -2.00 2.30 2.59
C GLU A 139 -2.89 1.34 1.81
N ARG A 140 -3.03 1.56 0.49
CA ARG A 140 -3.81 0.70 -0.40
C ARG A 140 -3.17 -0.68 -0.59
N MET A 141 -1.83 -0.76 -0.53
CA MET A 141 -1.07 -2.01 -0.60
C MET A 141 -0.97 -2.72 0.76
N GLY A 142 -1.25 -2.03 1.87
CA GLY A 142 -1.16 -2.57 3.22
C GLY A 142 0.28 -2.80 3.70
N ILE A 143 1.24 -2.04 3.17
CA ILE A 143 2.68 -2.17 3.47
C ILE A 143 3.22 -0.91 4.17
N GLY A 144 4.30 -1.06 4.94
CA GLY A 144 4.95 0.05 5.64
C GLY A 144 5.84 0.89 4.72
N SER A 145 6.46 0.24 3.74
CA SER A 145 7.43 0.84 2.83
C SER A 145 7.45 0.14 1.47
N VAL A 146 7.95 0.83 0.45
CA VAL A 146 8.15 0.24 -0.89
C VAL A 146 9.19 -0.89 -0.87
N ALA A 147 10.08 -0.93 0.12
CA ALA A 147 11.05 -2.00 0.30
C ALA A 147 10.39 -3.36 0.64
N GLU A 148 9.14 -3.36 1.10
CA GLU A 148 8.36 -4.58 1.38
C GLU A 148 7.67 -5.14 0.13
N LEU A 149 7.80 -4.48 -1.03
CA LEU A 149 7.26 -5.03 -2.26
C LEU A 149 7.91 -6.38 -2.58
N PRO A 150 7.13 -7.37 -3.07
CA PRO A 150 7.66 -8.67 -3.44
C PRO A 150 8.83 -8.54 -4.42
N GLN A 151 9.90 -9.30 -4.21
CA GLN A 151 10.98 -9.34 -5.18
C GLN A 151 10.46 -9.90 -6.51
N LEU A 152 10.80 -9.24 -7.61
CA LEU A 152 10.48 -9.74 -8.95
C LEU A 152 11.20 -11.07 -9.14
N SER A 153 10.45 -12.16 -9.25
CA SER A 153 11.02 -13.48 -9.51
C SER A 153 11.80 -13.46 -10.83
N PRO A 154 13.00 -14.07 -10.90
CA PRO A 154 13.72 -14.24 -12.17
C PRO A 154 12.91 -15.01 -13.23
N HIS A 155 11.89 -15.76 -12.81
CA HIS A 155 11.05 -16.60 -13.66
C HIS A 155 9.71 -15.95 -14.04
N LEU A 156 9.52 -14.66 -13.77
CA LEU A 156 8.29 -13.97 -14.18
C LEU A 156 8.28 -13.81 -15.71
N PRO A 157 7.29 -14.38 -16.43
CA PRO A 157 7.22 -14.24 -17.88
C PRO A 157 7.06 -12.76 -18.27
N GLY A 158 7.82 -12.29 -19.25
CA GLY A 158 7.84 -10.88 -19.70
C GLY A 158 8.91 -9.99 -19.04
N LEU A 159 9.77 -10.54 -18.18
CA LEU A 159 10.99 -9.86 -17.71
C LEU A 159 12.23 -10.14 -18.58
N GLU A 160 12.08 -11.01 -19.58
CA GLU A 160 13.12 -11.33 -20.58
C GLU A 160 13.55 -10.03 -21.28
N GLY A 161 14.85 -9.69 -21.19
CA GLY A 161 15.41 -8.46 -21.77
C GLY A 161 15.42 -7.24 -20.85
N ILE A 162 14.74 -7.26 -19.69
CA ILE A 162 14.83 -6.15 -18.73
C ILE A 162 16.22 -6.10 -18.08
N ALA A 163 16.87 -7.26 -17.91
CA ALA A 163 18.26 -7.40 -17.44
C ALA A 163 19.26 -6.61 -18.31
N GLU A 164 19.10 -6.64 -19.63
CA GLU A 164 20.00 -5.97 -20.60
C GLU A 164 19.96 -4.44 -20.47
N PHE A 165 18.84 -3.88 -20.01
CA PHE A 165 18.72 -2.45 -19.71
C PHE A 165 19.43 -2.01 -18.42
N TYR A 166 19.82 -2.94 -17.54
CA TYR A 166 20.59 -2.62 -16.32
C TYR A 166 22.09 -2.49 -16.57
N ASP A 167 22.62 -3.15 -17.61
CA ASP A 167 24.06 -3.11 -17.94
C ASP A 167 24.41 -1.96 -18.90
N ALA A 168 23.45 -1.46 -19.69
CA ALA A 168 23.67 -0.35 -20.61
C ALA A 168 23.96 1.01 -19.91
N ASP A 169 23.54 1.19 -18.65
CA ASP A 169 23.84 2.38 -17.83
C ASP A 169 25.16 2.25 -17.03
N ARG A 170 25.93 1.17 -17.25
CA ARG A 170 27.23 0.93 -16.59
C ARG A 170 28.42 0.89 -17.54
N MET A 171 28.25 1.27 -18.80
CA MET A 171 29.34 1.40 -19.79
C MET A 171 29.55 2.84 -20.24
#